data_AF-A0A957X0U4-F1
#
_entry.id   AF-A0A957X0U4-F1
#
_cell.length_a   1.000
_cell.length_b   1.000
_cell.length_c   1.000
_cell.angle_alpha   90.00
_cell.angle_beta   90.00
_cell.angle_gamma   90.00
#
_symmetry.space_group_name_H-M   'P 1'
#
loop_
_entity.id
_entity.type
_entity.pdbx_description
1 polymer ?
#
loop_
_entity_poly.entity_id
_entity_poly.type
_entity_poly.pdbx_seq_one_letter_code
_entity_poly.pdbx_strand_id
1 'polypeptide(L)' 'GWETVKDGYIDEGWKDTVLLMPGEEVDVLMRFDGFAGRYLYHCHNLEHEDLGMMRNFEIA' A
#
# COMPACT_ATOMS: atom_id res chain seq x y z
N GLY A 1 3.10 2.73 21.33
CA GLY A 1 2.77 3.86 20.45
C GLY A 1 3.41 3.59 19.10
N TRP A 2 3.13 4.40 18.08
CA TRP A 2 3.68 4.17 16.73
C TRP A 2 5.22 4.13 16.69
N GLU A 3 5.87 4.78 17.65
CA GLU A 3 7.32 4.71 17.90
C GLU A 3 7.91 3.30 18.02
N THR A 4 7.12 2.31 18.46
CA THR A 4 7.62 0.93 18.61
C THR A 4 7.67 0.15 17.29
N VAL A 5 7.14 0.71 16.21
CA VAL A 5 7.03 0.07 14.88
C VAL A 5 7.51 0.98 13.76
N LYS A 6 8.12 2.12 14.09
CA LYS A 6 8.55 3.15 13.13
C LYS A 6 9.66 2.69 12.19
N ASP A 7 10.44 1.70 12.59
CA ASP A 7 11.52 1.16 11.76
C ASP A 7 11.00 0.02 10.83
N GLY A 8 9.69 -0.20 10.80
CA GLY A 8 9.05 -1.29 10.07
C GLY A 8 9.28 -2.66 10.72
N TYR A 9 8.59 -3.69 10.22
CA TYR A 9 8.81 -5.08 10.66
C TYR A 9 9.77 -5.83 9.74
N ILE A 10 9.61 -5.68 8.40
CA ILE A 10 10.40 -6.38 7.36
C ILE A 10 10.32 -5.57 6.06
N ASP A 11 11.46 -5.06 5.56
CA ASP A 11 11.56 -4.33 4.28
C ASP A 11 12.29 -5.13 3.17
N GLU A 12 12.40 -6.45 3.36
CA GLU A 12 13.01 -7.34 2.37
C GLU A 12 11.96 -8.15 1.62
N GLY A 13 12.23 -8.38 0.33
CA GLY A 13 11.45 -9.23 -0.56
C GLY A 13 10.23 -8.55 -1.19
N TRP A 14 9.41 -9.35 -1.88
CA TRP A 14 8.19 -8.86 -2.53
C TRP A 14 7.09 -8.61 -1.51
N LYS A 15 6.39 -7.48 -1.68
CA LYS A 15 5.27 -7.05 -0.83
C LYS A 15 4.09 -6.61 -1.70
N ASP A 16 2.89 -6.82 -1.17
CA ASP A 16 1.65 -6.23 -1.68
C ASP A 16 1.12 -5.10 -0.78
N THR A 17 1.54 -5.09 0.49
CA THR A 17 1.10 -4.16 1.52
C THR A 17 2.29 -3.68 2.34
N VAL A 18 2.39 -2.36 2.55
CA VAL A 18 3.43 -1.73 3.36
C VAL A 18 2.79 -0.90 4.47
N LEU A 19 3.41 -0.91 5.66
CA LEU A 19 2.99 -0.07 6.77
C LEU A 19 3.62 1.32 6.58
N LEU A 20 2.79 2.37 6.56
CA LEU A 20 3.24 3.76 6.41
C LEU A 20 2.96 4.53 7.69
N MET A 21 4.01 5.01 8.35
CA MET A 21 3.93 5.71 9.64
C MET A 21 3.86 7.23 9.46
N PRO A 22 3.48 7.99 10.51
CA PRO A 22 3.41 9.45 10.42
C PRO A 22 4.76 10.08 10.03
N GLY A 23 4.75 10.84 8.93
CA GLY A 23 5.95 11.53 8.41
C GLY A 23 6.83 10.69 7.48
N GLU A 24 6.44 9.43 7.22
CA GLU A 24 7.12 8.57 6.25
C GLU A 24 6.60 8.76 4.82
N GLU A 25 7.46 8.40 3.88
CA GLU A 25 7.16 8.30 2.46
C GLU A 25 7.78 7.00 1.94
N VAL A 26 7.11 6.35 0.99
CA VAL A 26 7.57 5.08 0.40
C VAL A 26 7.52 5.17 -1.11
N ASP A 27 8.59 4.71 -1.76
CA ASP A 27 8.64 4.50 -3.20
C ASP A 27 8.29 3.04 -3.52
N VAL A 28 7.31 2.84 -4.39
CA VAL A 28 6.85 1.49 -4.78
C VAL A 28 7.19 1.23 -6.24
N LEU A 29 7.94 0.15 -6.49
CA LEU A 29 8.20 -0.36 -7.83
C LEU A 29 7.35 -1.62 -8.07
N MET A 30 6.40 -1.54 -9.00
CA MET A 30 5.51 -2.66 -9.34
C MET A 30 5.73 -3.11 -10.79
N ARG A 31 5.55 -4.40 -11.05
CA ARG A 31 5.49 -4.98 -12.38
C ARG A 31 4.11 -5.57 -12.63
N PHE A 32 3.41 -5.09 -13.65
CA PHE A 32 2.15 -5.66 -14.11
C PHE A 32 2.41 -6.51 -15.36
N ASP A 33 2.56 -7.82 -15.18
CA ASP A 33 2.79 -8.78 -16.28
C ASP A 33 1.65 -9.79 -16.48
N GLY A 34 0.56 -9.64 -15.73
CA GLY A 34 -0.63 -10.45 -15.81
C GLY A 34 -1.71 -9.84 -16.72
N PHE A 35 -2.87 -9.55 -16.14
CA PHE A 35 -4.06 -9.12 -16.87
C PHE A 35 -4.17 -7.60 -16.95
N ALA A 36 -4.77 -7.10 -18.02
CA ALA A 36 -5.23 -5.72 -18.12
C ALA A 36 -6.56 -5.56 -17.35
N GLY A 37 -6.84 -4.36 -16.88
CA GLY A 37 -8.09 -4.01 -16.23
C GLY A 37 -7.97 -2.99 -15.10
N ARG A 38 -9.08 -2.85 -14.36
CA ARG A 38 -9.20 -1.94 -13.23
C ARG A 38 -8.83 -2.65 -11.92
N TYR A 39 -7.78 -2.16 -11.29
CA TYR A 39 -7.28 -2.60 -10.00
C TYR A 39 -7.56 -1.56 -8.93
N LEU A 40 -7.31 -1.93 -7.68
CA LEU A 40 -7.44 -1.05 -6.52
C LEU A 40 -6.09 -0.92 -5.82
N TYR A 41 -5.86 0.25 -5.24
CA TYR A 41 -4.92 0.44 -4.15
C TYR A 41 -5.59 1.28 -3.08
N HIS A 42 -5.36 0.96 -1.81
CA HIS A 42 -6.06 1.58 -0.70
C HIS A 42 -5.29 1.43 0.62
N CYS A 43 -5.73 2.18 1.62
CA CYS A 43 -5.36 1.89 3.00
C CYS A 43 -6.05 0.59 3.43
N HIS A 44 -5.29 -0.38 3.93
CA HIS A 44 -5.85 -1.65 4.39
C HIS A 44 -6.42 -1.58 5.84
N ASN A 45 -6.47 -0.38 6.43
CA ASN A 45 -7.33 -0.13 7.57
C ASN A 45 -8.78 -0.02 7.04
N LEU A 46 -9.64 -0.95 7.44
CA LEU A 46 -10.98 -1.11 6.86
C LEU A 46 -11.84 0.13 7.07
N GLU A 47 -11.75 0.76 8.23
CA GLU A 47 -12.49 1.99 8.50
C GLU A 47 -12.04 3.12 7.58
N HIS A 48 -10.74 3.23 7.29
CA HIS A 48 -10.22 4.22 6.36
C HIS A 48 -10.60 3.92 4.91
N GLU A 49 -10.54 2.65 4.52
CA GLU A 49 -10.98 2.15 3.21
C GLU A 49 -12.43 2.54 2.94
N ASP A 50 -13.34 2.16 3.83
CA ASP A 50 -14.78 2.42 3.73
C ASP A 50 -15.11 3.91 3.73
N LEU A 51 -14.28 4.72 4.40
CA LEU A 51 -14.38 6.19 4.43
C LEU A 51 -13.71 6.87 3.21
N GLY A 52 -13.25 6.10 2.23
CA GLY A 52 -12.84 6.61 0.91
C GLY A 52 -11.34 6.72 0.68
N MET A 53 -10.49 6.10 1.51
CA MET A 53 -9.06 5.94 1.25
C MET A 53 -8.75 4.80 0.27
N MET A 54 -9.53 4.72 -0.82
CA MET A 54 -9.39 3.76 -1.90
C MET A 54 -9.38 4.46 -3.26
N ARG A 55 -8.55 3.98 -4.20
CA ARG A 55 -8.48 4.51 -5.57
C ARG A 55 -8.40 3.40 -6.60
N ASN A 56 -8.96 3.68 -7.77
CA ASN A 56 -8.84 2.83 -8.95
C ASN A 56 -7.50 3.07 -9.65
N PHE A 57 -6.89 2.00 -10.16
CA PHE A 57 -5.71 2.03 -11.01
C PHE A 57 -5.97 1.23 -12.28
N GLU A 58 -5.81 1.85 -13.45
CA GLU A 58 -6.08 1.19 -14.73
C GLU A 58 -4.77 0.66 -15.33
N ILE A 59 -4.75 -0.62 -15.67
CA ILE A 59 -3.70 -1.27 -16.47
C ILE A 59 -4.26 -1.50 -17.87
N ALA A 60 -3.65 -0.85 -18.86
CA ALA A 60 -4.02 -0.95 -20.27
C ALA A 60 -3.24 -2.05 -21.00
#